data_AF-A0A850F0W9-F1
#
_entry.id   AF-A0A850F0W9-F1
#
_cell.length_a   1.000
_cell.length_b   1.000
_cell.length_c   1.000
_cell.angle_alpha   90.00
_cell.angle_beta   90.00
_cell.angle_gamma   90.00
#
_symmetry.space_group_name_H-M   'P 1'
#
loop_
_entity.id
_entity.type
_entity.pdbx_description
1 polymer ?
#
loop_
_entity_poly.entity_id
_entity_poly.type
_entity_poly.pdbx_seq_one_letter_code
_entity_poly.pdbx_strand_id
1 'polypeptide(L)' 'MKPLRHQNRPVISYTPRHEPAPPEHARRLEEYRDVWVLRGKYVAFVLVENAFRRSPAFDMPQAAQRWADQLRQEEV' A
#
# COMPACT_ATOMS: atom_id res chain seq x y z
N MET A 1 38.27 21.43 32.28
CA MET A 1 37.48 20.28 31.77
C MET A 1 36.41 20.84 30.84
N LYS A 2 36.28 20.33 29.61
CA LYS A 2 35.25 20.82 28.68
C LYS A 2 33.90 20.20 29.05
N PRO A 3 32.80 20.98 29.17
CA PRO A 3 31.51 20.45 29.56
C PRO A 3 30.98 19.51 28.48
N LEU A 4 30.29 18.43 28.90
CA LEU A 4 29.63 17.50 27.99
C LEU A 4 28.64 18.28 27.13
N ARG A 5 28.89 18.33 25.81
CA ARG A 5 27.92 18.88 24.86
C ARG A 5 26.73 17.93 24.79
N HIS A 6 25.58 18.40 25.27
CA HIS A 6 24.30 17.73 25.07
C HIS A 6 24.04 17.60 23.56
N GLN A 7 24.02 16.37 23.05
CA GLN A 7 23.63 16.12 21.67
C GLN A 7 22.10 16.12 21.62
N ASN A 8 21.51 17.27 21.31
CA ASN A 8 20.08 17.39 21.00
C ASN A 8 19.77 16.72 19.64
N ARG A 9 19.92 15.40 19.55
CA ARG A 9 19.48 14.63 18.38
C ARG A 9 18.00 14.26 18.58
N PRO A 10 17.09 14.63 17.67
CA PRO A 10 15.70 14.23 17.77
C PRO A 10 15.59 12.71 17.69
N VAL A 11 14.83 12.12 18.61
CA VAL A 11 14.48 10.69 18.57
C VAL A 11 13.52 10.50 17.40
N ILE A 12 13.94 9.76 16.37
CA ILE A 12 13.09 9.44 15.22
C ILE A 12 12.14 8.32 15.67
N SER A 13 10.89 8.66 15.96
CA SER A 13 9.83 7.68 16.18
C SER A 13 9.43 7.06 14.84
N TYR A 14 9.50 5.73 14.74
CA TYR A 14 9.00 5.00 13.57
C TYR A 14 7.50 4.78 13.72
N THR A 15 6.71 5.49 12.92
CA THR A 15 5.29 5.17 12.72
C THR A 15 5.18 4.22 11.52
N PRO A 16 4.61 3.02 11.70
CA PRO A 16 4.38 2.11 10.58
C PRO A 16 3.55 2.80 9.48
N ARG A 17 4.00 2.68 8.23
CA ARG A 17 3.25 3.21 7.07
C ARG A 17 1.97 2.39 6.92
N HIS A 18 0.84 2.93 7.36
CA HIS A 18 -0.47 2.47 6.91
C HIS A 18 -0.62 2.86 5.44
N GLU A 19 -0.75 1.88 4.55
CA GLU A 19 -1.06 2.18 3.16
C GLU A 19 -2.47 2.79 3.10
N PRO A 20 -2.62 4.01 2.55
CA PRO A 20 -3.92 4.63 2.47
C PRO A 20 -4.77 3.96 1.39
N ALA A 21 -6.06 4.28 1.39
CA ALA A 21 -6.96 4.10 0.27
C ALA A 21 -6.28 4.49 -1.07
N PRO A 22 -6.75 3.96 -2.22
CA PRO A 22 -6.16 4.26 -3.52
C PRO A 22 -5.80 5.75 -3.64
N PRO A 23 -4.55 6.10 -3.99
CA PRO A 23 -4.13 7.50 -4.11
C PRO A 23 -5.06 8.28 -5.04
N GLU A 24 -5.26 9.59 -4.84
CA GLU A 24 -6.17 10.39 -5.69
C GLU A 24 -5.86 10.30 -7.19
N HIS A 25 -4.59 10.09 -7.55
CA HIS A 25 -4.15 9.95 -8.94
C HIS A 25 -4.24 8.50 -9.48
N ALA A 26 -4.67 7.55 -8.65
CA ALA A 26 -4.95 6.19 -9.10
C ALA A 26 -6.28 6.19 -9.85
N ARG A 27 -6.31 5.56 -11.02
CA ARG A 27 -7.54 5.42 -11.80
C ARG A 27 -8.08 4.00 -11.66
N ARG A 28 -9.32 3.85 -11.17
CA ARG A 28 -9.97 2.54 -11.11
C ARG A 28 -10.18 1.98 -12.53
N LEU A 29 -9.90 0.71 -12.72
CA LEU A 29 -10.16 0.01 -13.97
C LEU A 29 -11.55 -0.64 -13.88
N GLU A 30 -12.52 -0.16 -14.66
CA GLU A 30 -13.94 -0.55 -14.49
C GLU A 30 -14.22 -2.04 -14.74
N GLU A 31 -13.41 -2.69 -15.59
CA GLU A 31 -13.52 -4.13 -15.89
C GLU A 31 -13.15 -5.03 -14.70
N TYR A 32 -12.46 -4.48 -13.70
CA TYR A 32 -11.92 -5.24 -12.58
C TYR A 32 -12.41 -4.67 -11.25
N ARG A 33 -12.70 -5.55 -10.30
CA ARG A 33 -13.33 -5.15 -9.04
C ARG A 33 -12.38 -4.31 -8.19
N ASP A 34 -11.14 -4.77 -8.07
CA ASP A 34 -10.18 -4.30 -7.08
C ASP A 34 -8.94 -3.64 -7.71
N VAL A 35 -8.89 -3.50 -9.05
CA VAL A 35 -7.69 -3.07 -9.79
C VAL A 35 -7.73 -1.57 -10.13
N TRP A 36 -6.57 -0.94 -9.94
CA TRP A 36 -6.31 0.46 -10.20
C TRP A 36 -5.04 0.63 -11.02
N VAL A 37 -5.00 1.68 -11.84
CA VAL A 37 -3.81 2.11 -12.56
C VAL A 37 -3.09 3.17 -11.73
N LEU A 38 -1.85 2.87 -11.35
CA LEU A 38 -0.98 3.74 -10.58
C LEU A 38 0.34 3.92 -11.33
N ARG A 39 0.63 5.14 -11.80
CA ARG A 39 1.86 5.47 -12.56
C ARG A 39 2.11 4.54 -13.76
N GLY A 40 1.04 4.15 -14.46
CA GLY A 40 1.12 3.26 -15.63
C GLY A 40 1.30 1.77 -15.32
N LYS A 41 1.23 1.38 -14.04
CA LYS A 41 1.20 -0.02 -13.60
C LYS A 41 -0.15 -0.37 -12.98
N TYR A 42 -0.45 -1.67 -12.90
CA TYR A 42 -1.68 -2.17 -12.30
C TYR A 42 -1.44 -2.59 -10.85
N VAL A 43 -2.30 -2.13 -9.96
CA VAL A 43 -2.21 -2.38 -8.52
C VAL A 43 -3.59 -2.74 -8.02
N ALA A 44 -3.71 -3.74 -7.17
CA ALA A 44 -4.95 -4.06 -6.49
C ALA A 44 -5.00 -3.43 -5.10
N PHE A 45 -6.17 -2.91 -4.73
CA PHE A 45 -6.48 -2.44 -3.39
C PHE A 45 -7.66 -3.24 -2.87
N VAL A 46 -7.43 -4.02 -1.81
CA VAL A 46 -8.45 -4.86 -1.20
C VAL A 46 -8.65 -4.41 0.23
N LEU A 47 -9.89 -4.14 0.62
CA LEU A 47 -10.25 -3.94 2.02
C LEU A 47 -10.36 -5.32 2.67
N VAL A 48 -9.49 -5.57 3.64
CA VAL A 48 -9.44 -6.80 4.42
C VAL A 48 -9.56 -6.43 5.88
N GLU A 49 -10.53 -7.04 6.57
CA GLU A 49 -10.95 -6.70 7.93
C GLU A 49 -11.26 -5.20 8.09
N ASN A 50 -10.27 -4.41 8.49
CA ASN A 50 -10.37 -2.98 8.74
C ASN A 50 -9.20 -2.18 8.11
N ALA A 51 -8.46 -2.79 7.19
CA ALA A 51 -7.30 -2.16 6.54
C ALA A 51 -7.27 -2.44 5.03
N PHE A 52 -6.84 -1.45 4.25
CA PHE A 52 -6.53 -1.67 2.85
C PHE A 52 -5.18 -2.37 2.72
N ARG A 53 -5.16 -3.46 1.96
CA ARG A 53 -3.95 -4.13 1.51
C ARG A 53 -3.71 -3.75 0.05
N ARG A 54 -2.50 -3.31 -0.27
CA ARG A 54 -2.09 -3.00 -1.63
C ARG A 54 -1.23 -4.13 -2.18
N SER A 55 -1.46 -4.49 -3.43
CA SER A 55 -0.59 -5.42 -4.13
C SER A 55 0.73 -4.77 -4.56
N PRO A 56 1.75 -5.56 -4.94
CA PRO A 56 2.84 -5.09 -5.78
C PRO A 56 2.32 -4.46 -7.09
N ALA A 57 3.16 -3.67 -7.76
CA ALA A 57 2.84 -3.14 -9.08
C ALA A 57 3.06 -4.21 -10.16
N PHE A 58 2.02 -4.49 -10.94
CA PHE A 58 2.02 -5.47 -12.02
C PHE A 58 1.96 -4.80 -13.40
N ASP A 59 2.42 -5.54 -14.41
CA ASP A 59 2.33 -5.15 -15.82
C ASP A 59 0.98 -5.54 -16.46
N MET A 60 0.27 -6.49 -15.85
CA MET A 60 -1.01 -6.99 -16.34
C MET A 60 -2.11 -6.79 -15.30
N PRO A 61 -3.31 -6.29 -15.68
CA PRO A 61 -4.42 -6.10 -14.76
C PRO A 61 -4.92 -7.42 -14.16
N GLN A 62 -4.87 -8.52 -14.94
CA GLN A 62 -5.27 -9.85 -14.48
C GLN A 62 -4.39 -10.35 -13.33
N ALA A 63 -3.10 -10.01 -13.33
CA ALA A 63 -2.20 -10.40 -12.24
C ALA A 63 -2.57 -9.69 -10.93
N ALA A 64 -2.92 -8.40 -11.01
CA ALA A 64 -3.41 -7.64 -9.86
C ALA A 64 -4.74 -8.21 -9.34
N GLN A 65 -5.69 -8.54 -10.21
CA GLN A 65 -6.96 -9.15 -9.80
C GLN A 65 -6.75 -10.53 -9.16
N ARG A 66 -5.90 -11.38 -9.73
CA ARG A 66 -5.61 -12.71 -9.15
C ARG A 66 -4.99 -12.60 -7.76
N TRP A 67 -4.11 -11.64 -7.54
CA TRP A 67 -3.58 -11.38 -6.20
C TRP A 67 -4.69 -10.96 -5.22
N ALA A 68 -5.62 -10.11 -5.66
CA ALA A 68 -6.76 -9.71 -4.84
C ALA A 68 -7.67 -10.90 -4.48
N ASP A 69 -7.92 -11.79 -5.44
CA ASP A 69 -8.74 -12.98 -5.23
C ASP A 69 -8.06 -13.97 -4.28
N GLN A 70 -6.74 -14.16 -4.39
CA GLN A 70 -5.95 -14.97 -3.46
C GLN A 70 -6.03 -14.42 -2.04
N LEU A 71 -5.82 -13.12 -1.87
CA LEU A 71 -5.87 -12.47 -0.56
C LEU A 71 -7.24 -12.64 0.11
N ARG A 72 -8.33 -12.59 -0.68
CA ARG A 72 -9.68 -12.86 -0.17
C ARG A 72 -9.90 -14.32 0.24
N GLN A 73 -9.24 -15.27 -0.42
CA GLN A 73 -9.35 -16.69 -0.09
C GLN A 73 -8.55 -17.06 1.15
N GLU A 74 -7.42 -16.39 1.40
CA GLU A 74 -6.57 -16.63 2.58
C GLU A 74 -7.20 -16.11 3.88
N GLU A 75 -8.10 -15.13 3.79
CA GLU A 75 -8.77 -14.50 4.93
C GLU A 75 -10.17 -15.09 5.22
N VAL A 76 -10.54 -16.20 4.58
CA VAL A 76 -11.79 -16.97 4.80
C VAL A 76 -11.57 -18.17 5.71
#